data_AF-A0A3C0SV37-F1
#
_entry.id   AF-A0A3C0SV37-F1
#
_cell.length_a   1.000
_cell.length_b   1.000
_cell.length_c   1.000
_cell.angle_alpha   90.00
_cell.angle_beta   90.00
_cell.angle_gamma   90.00
#
_symmetry.space_group_name_H-M   'P 1'
#
loop_
_entity.id
_entity.type
_entity.pdbx_description
1 polymer ?
#
loop_
_entity_poly.entity_id
_entity_poly.type
_entity_poly.pdbx_seq_one_letter_code
_entity_poly.pdbx_strand_id
1 'polypeptide(L)'
;MEIHNLMEELVIDTVEEIFSDQAYIEQLGCTNTETSKIDVVCYVLNRIPSIYTTSSRGLAHIGKTVIDKPQIIADIAALANVGIRQVGNRRRNDVSDSTQVVPEPPLFNFPIIKGKVIDGKTFAPHAGNAISLKMNGELVPMHGKRWNNPSPLVKETEGGFLFWPFPVKAKTIGEEKTFSFILELEADGYKPVKHFFDLHLESDNEFINSTELNKIFKIEPIYLFDINEPEEIEG
;
A
#
# COMPACT_ATOMS: atom_id res chain seq x y z
N MET A 1 1.38 24.20 -6.61
CA MET A 1 0.66 23.91 -7.88
C MET A 1 -0.34 22.83 -7.55
N GLU A 2 -1.63 23.13 -7.67
CA GLU A 2 -2.71 22.17 -7.38
C GLU A 2 -3.20 21.58 -8.71
N ILE A 3 -3.23 20.25 -8.79
CA ILE A 3 -3.70 19.50 -9.95
C ILE A 3 -4.85 18.63 -9.45
N HIS A 4 -5.99 18.66 -10.16
CA HIS A 4 -7.17 17.87 -9.81
C HIS A 4 -7.48 16.86 -10.92
N ASN A 5 -7.85 15.64 -10.54
CA ASN A 5 -8.44 14.66 -11.46
C ASN A 5 -9.95 14.85 -11.49
N LEU A 6 -10.49 15.32 -12.62
CA LEU A 6 -11.93 15.53 -12.79
C LEU A 6 -12.76 14.24 -12.69
N MET A 7 -12.14 13.10 -12.98
CA MET A 7 -12.81 11.81 -12.86
C MET A 7 -12.97 11.35 -11.42
N GLU A 8 -12.21 11.92 -10.48
CA GLU A 8 -12.24 11.54 -9.07
C GLU A 8 -13.62 11.84 -8.45
N GLU A 9 -14.08 13.08 -8.57
CA GLU A 9 -15.39 13.52 -8.08
C GLU A 9 -16.53 12.70 -8.72
N LEU A 10 -16.51 12.57 -10.05
CA LEU A 10 -17.54 11.80 -10.77
C LEU A 10 -17.61 10.32 -10.32
N VAL A 11 -16.44 9.68 -10.12
CA VAL A 11 -16.39 8.29 -9.66
C VAL A 11 -16.87 8.19 -8.22
N ILE A 12 -16.46 9.11 -7.34
CA ILE A 12 -16.92 9.14 -5.93
C ILE A 12 -18.44 9.25 -5.91
N ASP A 13 -19.01 10.25 -6.58
CA ASP A 13 -20.46 10.47 -6.59
C ASP A 13 -21.23 9.26 -7.14
N THR A 14 -20.76 8.67 -8.24
CA THR A 14 -21.40 7.50 -8.84
C THR A 14 -21.33 6.28 -7.92
N VAL A 15 -20.20 6.08 -7.25
CA VAL A 15 -20.04 4.97 -6.29
C VAL A 15 -20.91 5.21 -5.05
N GLU A 16 -20.96 6.44 -4.52
CA GLU A 16 -21.83 6.80 -3.40
C GLU A 16 -23.31 6.57 -3.72
N GLU A 17 -23.76 6.94 -4.93
CA GLU A 17 -25.12 6.67 -5.40
C GLU A 17 -25.43 5.17 -5.39
N ILE A 18 -24.53 4.33 -5.92
CA ILE A 18 -24.71 2.86 -5.92
C ILE A 18 -24.74 2.30 -4.49
N PHE A 19 -23.86 2.79 -3.61
CA PHE A 19 -23.80 2.37 -2.21
C PHE A 19 -24.93 2.94 -1.34
N SER A 20 -25.77 3.82 -1.87
CA SER A 20 -26.99 4.27 -1.16
C SER A 20 -28.03 3.15 -1.02
N ASP A 21 -28.00 2.14 -1.90
CA ASP A 21 -28.83 0.93 -1.80
C ASP A 21 -28.08 -0.19 -1.07
N GLN A 22 -28.25 -0.23 0.25
CA GLN A 22 -27.67 -1.26 1.13
C GLN A 22 -27.96 -2.69 0.65
N ALA A 23 -29.21 -2.97 0.30
CA ALA A 23 -29.66 -4.32 -0.03
C ALA A 23 -29.00 -4.79 -1.33
N TYR A 24 -28.81 -3.88 -2.29
CA TYR A 24 -28.08 -4.16 -3.52
C TYR A 24 -26.61 -4.49 -3.27
N ILE A 25 -25.91 -3.71 -2.42
CA ILE A 25 -24.50 -3.97 -2.08
C ILE A 25 -24.32 -5.33 -1.41
N GLU A 26 -25.19 -5.66 -0.45
CA GLU A 26 -25.18 -6.96 0.23
C GLU A 26 -25.49 -8.10 -0.74
N GLN A 27 -26.44 -7.92 -1.66
CA GLN A 27 -26.75 -8.89 -2.72
C GLN A 27 -25.53 -9.18 -3.61
N LEU A 28 -24.69 -8.18 -3.86
CA LEU A 28 -23.45 -8.33 -4.62
C LEU A 28 -22.30 -8.95 -3.80
N GLY A 29 -22.53 -9.27 -2.53
CA GLY A 29 -21.57 -9.93 -1.65
C GLY A 29 -20.51 -9.01 -1.07
N CYS A 30 -20.77 -7.70 -1.02
CA CYS A 30 -19.87 -6.70 -0.45
C CYS A 30 -20.46 -6.09 0.82
N THR A 31 -19.60 -5.56 1.69
CA THR A 31 -20.01 -4.81 2.89
C THR A 31 -20.19 -3.33 2.56
N ASN A 32 -21.25 -2.71 3.04
CA ASN A 32 -21.41 -1.25 2.92
C ASN A 32 -20.66 -0.52 4.04
N THR A 33 -19.36 -0.39 3.87
CA THR A 33 -18.48 0.37 4.79
C THR A 33 -17.71 1.41 4.00
N GLU A 34 -17.28 2.49 4.65
CA GLU A 34 -16.45 3.53 4.01
C GLU A 34 -15.16 2.96 3.40
N THR A 35 -14.56 1.96 4.06
CA THR A 35 -13.39 1.26 3.52
C THR A 35 -13.72 0.51 2.21
N SER A 36 -14.91 -0.10 2.12
CA SER A 36 -15.33 -0.79 0.89
C SER A 36 -15.62 0.19 -0.23
N LYS A 37 -16.24 1.34 0.07
CA LYS A 37 -16.48 2.42 -0.90
C LYS A 37 -15.16 2.95 -1.47
N ILE A 38 -14.22 3.31 -0.60
CA ILE A 38 -12.88 3.81 -1.00
C ILE A 38 -12.18 2.81 -1.93
N ASP A 39 -12.24 1.51 -1.60
CA ASP A 39 -11.62 0.49 -2.44
C ASP A 39 -12.30 0.33 -3.81
N VAL A 40 -13.63 0.45 -3.87
CA VAL A 40 -14.34 0.46 -5.16
C VAL A 40 -13.99 1.71 -5.97
N VAL A 41 -13.92 2.88 -5.34
CA VAL A 41 -13.44 4.12 -6.00
C VAL A 41 -12.04 3.92 -6.56
N CYS A 42 -11.09 3.41 -5.76
CA CYS A 42 -9.75 3.10 -6.22
C CYS A 42 -9.76 2.03 -7.34
N TYR A 43 -10.63 1.03 -7.26
CA TYR A 43 -10.76 0.01 -8.30
C TYR A 43 -11.14 0.62 -9.65
N VAL A 44 -12.12 1.54 -9.65
CA VAL A 44 -12.61 2.22 -10.85
C VAL A 44 -11.59 3.23 -11.38
N LEU A 45 -11.03 4.10 -10.53
CA LEU A 45 -10.06 5.12 -10.94
C LEU A 45 -8.81 4.52 -11.59
N ASN A 46 -8.37 3.35 -11.15
CA ASN A 46 -7.24 2.63 -11.75
C ASN A 46 -7.57 1.99 -13.11
N ARG A 47 -8.81 2.07 -13.60
CA ARG A 47 -9.29 1.42 -14.83
C ARG A 47 -9.92 2.38 -15.84
N ILE A 48 -9.98 3.66 -15.52
CA ILE A 48 -10.50 4.69 -16.43
C ILE A 48 -9.40 5.71 -16.77
N PRO A 49 -9.46 6.37 -17.94
CA PRO A 49 -8.54 7.46 -18.24
C PRO A 49 -8.72 8.62 -17.27
N SER A 50 -7.62 9.09 -16.68
CA SER A 50 -7.59 10.28 -15.81
C SER A 50 -7.69 11.57 -16.63
N ILE A 51 -8.38 12.59 -16.10
CA ILE A 51 -8.51 13.91 -16.74
C ILE A 51 -8.06 14.99 -15.76
N TYR A 52 -6.90 15.59 -16.00
CA TYR A 52 -6.30 16.54 -15.06
C TYR A 52 -6.48 18.00 -15.49
N THR A 53 -6.68 18.88 -14.51
CA THR A 53 -6.73 20.35 -14.72
C THR A 53 -6.12 21.11 -13.56
N THR A 54 -5.62 22.32 -13.84
CA THR A 54 -5.02 23.26 -12.90
C THR A 54 -5.86 24.51 -12.68
N SER A 55 -7.02 24.63 -13.36
CA SER A 55 -7.86 25.84 -13.28
C SER A 55 -9.36 25.56 -13.28
N SER A 56 -10.08 26.40 -12.55
CA SER A 56 -11.55 26.46 -12.51
C SER A 56 -12.19 26.72 -13.88
N ARG A 57 -11.47 27.40 -14.79
CA ARG A 57 -11.93 27.61 -16.19
C ARG A 57 -11.85 26.33 -17.04
N GLY A 58 -10.79 25.53 -16.84
CA GLY A 58 -10.68 24.20 -17.47
C GLY A 58 -11.74 23.23 -16.98
N LEU A 59 -12.06 23.28 -15.68
CA LEU A 59 -13.18 22.56 -15.04
C LEU A 59 -14.52 22.84 -15.76
N ALA A 60 -14.87 24.12 -15.94
CA ALA A 60 -16.16 24.49 -16.52
C ALA A 60 -16.34 24.06 -17.99
N HIS A 61 -15.27 24.05 -18.79
CA HIS A 61 -15.33 23.63 -20.19
C HIS A 61 -15.33 22.11 -20.36
N ILE A 62 -14.50 21.40 -19.59
CA ILE A 62 -14.35 19.94 -19.69
C ILE A 62 -15.52 19.22 -19.01
N GLY A 63 -15.99 19.71 -17.87
CA GLY A 63 -17.16 19.15 -17.16
C GLY A 63 -18.39 19.04 -18.08
N LYS A 64 -18.73 20.12 -18.77
CA LYS A 64 -19.87 20.14 -19.70
C LYS A 64 -19.73 19.25 -20.94
N THR A 65 -18.50 18.95 -21.36
CA THR A 65 -18.24 18.26 -22.64
C THR A 65 -17.95 16.77 -22.46
N VAL A 66 -17.46 16.38 -21.30
CA VAL A 66 -17.02 15.00 -21.02
C VAL A 66 -17.85 14.38 -19.89
N ILE A 67 -17.98 15.05 -18.73
CA ILE A 67 -18.62 14.51 -17.53
C ILE A 67 -20.14 14.36 -17.72
N ASP A 68 -20.78 15.30 -18.43
CA ASP A 68 -22.22 15.26 -18.71
C ASP A 68 -22.64 14.20 -19.75
N LYS A 69 -21.74 13.31 -20.18
CA LYS A 69 -22.09 12.22 -21.10
C LYS A 69 -22.65 11.04 -20.33
N PRO A 70 -23.94 10.67 -20.52
CA PRO A 70 -24.55 9.54 -19.83
C PRO A 70 -23.80 8.21 -20.06
N GLN A 71 -23.08 8.08 -21.19
CA GLN A 71 -22.25 6.91 -21.46
C GLN A 71 -21.12 6.74 -20.45
N ILE A 72 -20.45 7.83 -20.04
CA ILE A 72 -19.33 7.75 -19.10
C ILE A 72 -19.84 7.33 -17.71
N ILE A 73 -20.96 7.89 -17.27
CA ILE A 73 -21.58 7.50 -16.00
C ILE A 73 -22.00 6.03 -16.04
N ALA A 74 -22.61 5.57 -17.13
CA ALA A 74 -22.97 4.17 -17.30
C ALA A 74 -21.74 3.23 -17.29
N ASP A 75 -20.65 3.62 -17.94
CA ASP A 75 -19.40 2.86 -17.95
C ASP A 75 -18.75 2.81 -16.55
N ILE A 76 -18.73 3.93 -15.82
CA ILE A 76 -18.27 4.00 -14.43
C ILE A 76 -19.13 3.11 -13.54
N ALA A 77 -20.46 3.19 -13.64
CA ALA A 77 -21.38 2.36 -12.86
C ALA A 77 -21.21 0.87 -13.15
N ALA A 78 -20.99 0.50 -14.42
CA ALA A 78 -20.68 -0.88 -14.80
C ALA A 78 -19.36 -1.36 -14.15
N LEU A 79 -18.30 -0.55 -14.21
CA LEU A 79 -17.02 -0.86 -13.56
C LEU A 79 -17.13 -0.91 -12.04
N ALA A 80 -17.91 -0.01 -11.43
CA ALA A 80 -18.17 0.00 -9.99
C ALA A 80 -18.84 -1.30 -9.55
N ASN A 81 -19.83 -1.79 -10.30
CA ASN A 81 -20.48 -3.08 -10.03
C ASN A 81 -19.52 -4.28 -10.11
N VAL A 82 -18.55 -4.25 -11.03
CA VAL A 82 -17.48 -5.25 -11.04
C VAL A 82 -16.58 -5.08 -9.81
N GLY A 83 -16.22 -3.84 -9.48
CA GLY A 83 -15.41 -3.49 -8.31
C GLY A 83 -16.04 -3.98 -7.01
N ILE A 84 -17.34 -3.77 -6.81
CA ILE A 84 -18.09 -4.22 -5.63
C ILE A 84 -17.94 -5.73 -5.44
N ARG A 85 -18.13 -6.53 -6.50
CA ARG A 85 -17.97 -8.00 -6.43
C ARG A 85 -16.52 -8.38 -6.13
N GLN A 86 -15.55 -7.70 -6.73
CA GLN A 86 -14.12 -7.97 -6.51
C GLN A 86 -13.70 -7.65 -5.07
N VAL A 87 -14.17 -6.53 -4.53
CA VAL A 87 -13.92 -6.11 -3.14
C VAL A 87 -14.61 -7.07 -2.16
N GLY A 88 -15.86 -7.45 -2.42
CA GLY A 88 -16.61 -8.41 -1.60
C GLY A 88 -15.99 -9.81 -1.55
N ASN A 89 -15.48 -10.30 -2.68
CA ASN A 89 -14.80 -11.60 -2.75
C ASN A 89 -13.48 -11.62 -1.98
N ARG A 90 -12.83 -10.47 -1.84
CA ARG A 90 -11.61 -10.31 -1.03
C ARG A 90 -12.06 -10.14 0.42
N ARG A 91 -12.43 -11.25 1.09
CA ARG A 91 -12.74 -11.25 2.52
C ARG A 91 -11.60 -10.59 3.29
N ARG A 92 -11.82 -9.36 3.73
CA ARG A 92 -11.02 -8.77 4.80
C ARG A 92 -11.60 -9.29 6.10
N ASN A 93 -10.73 -9.69 7.02
CA ASN A 93 -11.14 -9.66 8.41
C ASN A 93 -11.50 -8.20 8.68
N ASP A 94 -12.76 -7.91 9.02
CA ASP A 94 -13.19 -6.58 9.44
C ASP A 94 -12.35 -6.19 10.66
N VAL A 95 -11.19 -5.60 10.42
CA VAL A 95 -10.34 -5.12 11.49
C VAL A 95 -10.91 -3.76 11.85
N SER A 96 -11.82 -3.75 12.82
CA SER A 96 -12.33 -2.55 13.48
C SER A 96 -11.21 -1.52 13.61
N ASP A 97 -11.41 -0.29 13.13
CA ASP A 97 -10.44 0.80 13.23
C ASP A 97 -9.96 0.93 14.67
N SER A 98 -8.78 0.40 14.97
CA SER A 98 -8.07 0.80 16.18
C SER A 98 -7.18 1.93 15.71
N THR A 99 -7.60 3.15 16.00
CA THR A 99 -6.82 4.37 15.79
C THR A 99 -5.48 4.19 16.48
N GLN A 100 -4.42 3.92 15.71
CA GLN A 100 -3.06 4.05 16.23
C GLN A 100 -2.89 5.52 16.64
N VAL A 101 -2.66 5.77 17.92
CA VAL A 101 -2.42 7.12 18.43
C VAL A 101 -1.03 7.54 17.95
N VAL A 102 -0.99 8.57 17.10
CA VAL A 102 0.26 9.15 16.62
C VAL A 102 1.00 9.77 17.81
N PRO A 103 2.30 9.51 18.02
CA PRO A 103 3.03 10.10 19.12
C PRO A 103 3.17 11.62 18.91
N GLU A 104 3.20 12.37 20.00
CA GLU A 104 3.49 13.81 19.90
C GLU A 104 4.93 14.04 19.43
N PRO A 105 5.15 15.02 18.52
CA PRO A 105 6.49 15.42 18.09
C PRO A 105 7.43 15.82 19.24
N PRO A 106 8.76 15.78 19.01
CA PRO A 106 9.44 15.44 17.76
C PRO A 106 9.46 13.93 17.45
N LEU A 107 9.55 13.58 16.16
CA LEU A 107 9.44 12.20 15.65
C LEU A 107 10.58 11.83 14.70
N PHE A 108 11.03 10.58 14.79
CA PHE A 108 11.75 9.91 13.70
C PHE A 108 10.72 9.34 12.72
N ASN A 109 10.62 9.96 11.55
CA ASN A 109 9.74 9.50 10.48
C ASN A 109 10.48 8.50 9.59
N PHE A 110 9.99 7.27 9.53
CA PHE A 110 10.60 6.25 8.68
C PHE A 110 10.10 6.38 7.23
N PRO A 111 10.99 6.18 6.24
CA PRO A 111 10.57 6.06 4.85
C PRO A 111 9.79 4.77 4.62
N ILE A 112 9.08 4.70 3.50
CA ILE A 112 8.60 3.42 2.96
C ILE A 112 9.82 2.61 2.56
N ILE A 113 9.92 1.39 3.08
CA ILE A 113 10.96 0.41 2.74
C ILE A 113 10.39 -0.52 1.67
N LYS A 114 11.06 -0.59 0.53
CA LYS A 114 10.67 -1.41 -0.62
C LYS A 114 11.77 -2.38 -1.00
N GLY A 115 11.40 -3.63 -1.26
CA GLY A 115 12.31 -4.61 -1.82
C GLY A 115 11.57 -5.70 -2.60
N LYS A 116 12.33 -6.70 -3.03
CA LYS A 116 11.84 -7.86 -3.78
C LYS A 116 12.52 -9.13 -3.29
N VAL A 117 11.80 -10.23 -3.27
CA VAL A 117 12.34 -11.57 -3.03
C VAL A 117 12.35 -12.34 -4.34
N ILE A 118 13.49 -12.94 -4.65
CA ILE A 118 13.77 -13.63 -5.91
C ILE A 118 14.33 -15.02 -5.58
N ASP A 119 13.94 -16.02 -6.35
CA ASP A 119 14.56 -17.35 -6.31
C ASP A 119 15.98 -17.27 -6.91
N GLY A 120 16.99 -17.67 -6.13
CA GLY A 120 18.41 -17.53 -6.48
C GLY A 120 18.86 -18.38 -7.67
N LYS A 121 18.10 -19.43 -8.01
CA LYS A 121 18.44 -20.36 -9.09
C LYS A 121 17.76 -19.99 -10.40
N THR A 122 16.48 -19.64 -10.33
CA THR A 122 15.65 -19.35 -11.50
C THR A 122 15.57 -17.86 -11.82
N PHE A 123 15.96 -17.00 -10.88
CA PHE A 123 15.77 -15.54 -10.94
C PHE A 123 14.30 -15.12 -11.07
N ALA A 124 13.37 -16.05 -10.82
CA ALA A 124 11.95 -15.76 -10.83
C ALA A 124 11.52 -15.08 -9.53
N PRO A 125 10.52 -14.19 -9.56
CA PRO A 125 9.91 -13.65 -8.35
C PRO A 125 9.36 -14.74 -7.42
N HIS A 126 9.67 -14.65 -6.12
CA HIS A 126 9.15 -15.58 -5.14
C HIS A 126 7.73 -15.20 -4.69
N ALA A 127 6.84 -16.18 -4.55
CA ALA A 127 5.49 -15.98 -4.04
C ALA A 127 5.04 -17.17 -3.18
N GLY A 128 4.17 -16.92 -2.19
CA GLY A 128 3.57 -17.95 -1.33
C GLY A 128 3.99 -17.91 0.14
N ASN A 129 4.95 -17.07 0.51
CA ASN A 129 5.40 -16.87 1.90
C ASN A 129 5.20 -15.41 2.33
N ALA A 130 5.56 -15.08 3.57
CA ALA A 130 5.57 -13.70 4.05
C ALA A 130 6.97 -13.33 4.53
N ILE A 131 7.37 -12.09 4.26
CA ILE A 131 8.59 -11.49 4.79
C ILE A 131 8.23 -10.61 5.97
N SER A 132 9.06 -10.60 7.01
CA SER A 132 8.85 -9.82 8.24
C SER A 132 9.92 -8.74 8.36
N LEU A 133 9.52 -7.55 8.80
CA LEU A 133 10.47 -6.51 9.20
C LEU A 133 10.53 -6.44 10.72
N LYS A 134 11.73 -6.58 11.28
CA LYS A 134 11.97 -6.53 12.73
C LYS A 134 12.94 -5.42 13.11
N MET A 135 12.75 -4.88 14.31
CA MET A 135 13.65 -3.95 14.99
C MET A 135 13.74 -4.39 16.44
N ASN A 136 14.96 -4.49 16.99
CA ASN A 136 15.19 -5.02 18.36
C ASN A 136 14.58 -6.41 18.62
N GLY A 137 14.49 -7.26 17.59
CA GLY A 137 13.94 -8.61 17.68
C GLY A 137 12.42 -8.71 17.60
N GLU A 138 11.70 -7.59 17.60
CA GLU A 138 10.23 -7.53 17.53
C GLU A 138 9.74 -7.06 16.15
N LEU A 139 8.51 -7.43 15.78
CA LEU A 139 7.88 -6.92 14.56
C LEU A 139 7.68 -5.42 14.66
N VAL A 140 8.11 -4.72 13.62
CA VAL A 140 7.97 -3.27 13.53
C VAL A 140 6.49 -2.91 13.34
N PRO A 141 5.91 -2.04 14.19
CA PRO A 141 4.57 -1.48 13.97
C PRO A 141 4.52 -0.71 12.64
N MET A 142 3.45 -0.89 11.87
CA MET A 142 3.29 -0.26 10.56
C MET A 142 2.35 0.94 10.60
N HIS A 143 2.43 1.78 9.57
CA HIS A 143 1.60 2.95 9.33
C HIS A 143 0.14 2.57 9.00
N GLY A 144 -0.68 2.33 10.02
CA GLY A 144 -2.05 1.89 9.87
C GLY A 144 -2.19 0.44 9.37
N LYS A 145 -3.41 -0.07 9.41
CA LYS A 145 -3.70 -1.51 9.21
C LYS A 145 -3.59 -2.00 7.76
N ARG A 146 -3.45 -1.08 6.79
CA ARG A 146 -3.28 -1.43 5.37
C ARG A 146 -1.86 -1.90 5.06
N TRP A 147 -0.92 -1.65 5.97
CA TRP A 147 0.48 -2.05 5.86
C TRP A 147 0.71 -3.24 6.77
N ASN A 148 0.83 -4.41 6.16
CA ASN A 148 0.98 -5.66 6.90
C ASN A 148 2.45 -5.90 7.24
N ASN A 149 2.69 -6.34 8.47
CA ASN A 149 3.95 -6.92 8.88
C ASN A 149 3.64 -8.14 9.77
N PRO A 150 3.88 -9.38 9.31
CA PRO A 150 4.57 -9.77 8.08
C PRO A 150 3.82 -9.37 6.78
N SER A 151 4.58 -9.07 5.73
CA SER A 151 4.07 -8.69 4.40
C SER A 151 3.99 -9.93 3.50
N PRO A 152 2.82 -10.29 2.97
CA PRO A 152 2.66 -11.47 2.11
C PRO A 152 3.29 -11.23 0.74
N LEU A 153 4.07 -12.20 0.27
CA LEU A 153 4.65 -12.25 -1.06
C LEU A 153 3.64 -12.91 -2.01
N VAL A 154 2.94 -12.09 -2.77
CA VAL A 154 1.89 -12.54 -3.70
C VAL A 154 2.37 -12.41 -5.15
N LYS A 155 1.78 -13.18 -6.05
CA LYS A 155 2.18 -13.20 -7.47
C LYS A 155 1.94 -11.84 -8.14
N GLU A 156 0.90 -11.15 -7.72
CA GLU A 156 0.47 -9.85 -8.24
C GLU A 156 1.48 -8.73 -7.97
N THR A 157 2.26 -8.84 -6.89
CA THR A 157 3.34 -7.90 -6.58
C THR A 157 4.69 -8.37 -7.10
N GLU A 158 4.72 -9.46 -7.88
CA GLU A 158 5.93 -10.12 -8.36
C GLU A 158 6.96 -10.30 -7.23
N GLY A 159 6.57 -10.87 -6.09
CA GLY A 159 7.51 -11.05 -4.96
C GLY A 159 8.03 -9.75 -4.34
N GLY A 160 7.45 -8.61 -4.70
CA GLY A 160 7.71 -7.33 -4.08
C GLY A 160 7.04 -7.24 -2.71
N PHE A 161 7.74 -6.58 -1.78
CA PHE A 161 7.22 -6.23 -0.47
C PHE A 161 7.37 -4.73 -0.19
N LEU A 162 6.51 -4.25 0.68
CA LEU A 162 6.48 -2.87 1.14
C LEU A 162 6.24 -2.86 2.65
N PHE A 163 7.05 -2.09 3.37
CA PHE A 163 6.84 -1.76 4.77
C PHE A 163 6.83 -0.26 4.94
N TRP A 164 5.95 0.26 5.78
CA TRP A 164 6.00 1.65 6.20
C TRP A 164 5.97 1.69 7.72
N PRO A 165 7.16 1.68 8.37
CA PRO A 165 7.24 1.70 9.82
C PRO A 165 6.55 2.92 10.43
N PHE A 166 5.86 2.71 11.55
CA PHE A 166 5.24 3.78 12.34
C PHE A 166 6.34 4.66 12.98
N PRO A 167 6.18 5.98 13.04
CA PRO A 167 7.19 6.87 13.59
C PRO A 167 7.46 6.59 15.08
N VAL A 168 8.66 6.91 15.51
CA VAL A 168 9.09 6.77 16.91
C VAL A 168 9.40 8.15 17.49
N LYS A 169 8.99 8.40 18.73
CA LYS A 169 9.24 9.67 19.42
C LYS A 169 10.75 9.92 19.60
N ALA A 170 11.19 11.12 19.26
CA ALA A 170 12.52 11.66 19.52
C ALA A 170 12.53 12.50 20.80
N LYS A 171 13.73 12.80 21.31
CA LYS A 171 13.89 13.67 22.48
C LYS A 171 13.88 15.15 22.09
N THR A 172 14.53 15.47 20.98
CA THR A 172 14.68 16.83 20.45
C THR A 172 14.49 16.82 18.94
N ILE A 173 14.15 17.97 18.35
CA ILE A 173 14.17 18.17 16.89
C ILE A 173 15.64 18.18 16.42
N GLY A 174 15.92 17.63 15.24
CA GLY A 174 17.29 17.53 14.71
C GLY A 174 18.16 16.49 15.43
N GLU A 175 17.56 15.59 16.22
CA GLU A 175 18.26 14.44 16.79
C GLU A 175 18.56 13.46 15.65
N GLU A 176 19.83 13.09 15.47
CA GLU A 176 20.24 12.04 14.54
C GLU A 176 20.32 10.69 15.24
N LYS A 177 19.78 9.65 14.62
CA LYS A 177 19.80 8.29 15.16
C LYS A 177 19.84 7.25 14.05
N THR A 178 20.63 6.21 14.28
CA THR A 178 20.64 5.01 13.44
C THR A 178 19.71 3.95 14.01
N PHE A 179 18.86 3.40 13.15
CA PHE A 179 17.94 2.32 13.46
C PHE A 179 18.33 1.08 12.65
N SER A 180 18.60 -0.02 13.34
CA SER A 180 18.96 -1.29 12.73
C SER A 180 17.75 -2.19 12.57
N PHE A 181 17.55 -2.69 11.35
CA PHE A 181 16.43 -3.54 10.97
C PHE A 181 16.91 -4.90 10.48
N ILE A 182 16.02 -5.88 10.60
CA ILE A 182 16.20 -7.23 10.07
C ILE A 182 14.98 -7.58 9.23
N LEU A 183 15.20 -7.94 7.97
CA LEU A 183 14.21 -8.64 7.17
C LEU A 183 14.38 -10.14 7.38
N GLU A 184 13.32 -10.81 7.82
CA GLU A 184 13.31 -12.26 8.05
C GLU A 184 12.27 -12.94 7.16
N LEU A 185 12.66 -14.04 6.51
CA LEU A 185 11.77 -14.87 5.71
C LEU A 185 12.12 -16.34 5.94
N GLU A 186 11.09 -17.13 6.23
CA GLU A 186 11.15 -18.57 6.28
C GLU A 186 10.20 -19.13 5.21
N ALA A 187 10.73 -20.00 4.36
CA ALA A 187 9.99 -20.62 3.27
C ALA A 187 10.36 -22.10 3.16
N ASP A 188 9.35 -22.95 2.99
CA ASP A 188 9.54 -24.38 2.86
C ASP A 188 10.45 -24.70 1.67
N GLY A 189 11.48 -25.52 1.91
CA GLY A 189 12.46 -25.90 0.90
C GLY A 189 13.65 -24.94 0.73
N TYR A 190 13.59 -23.74 1.32
CA TYR A 190 14.65 -22.73 1.25
C TYR A 190 15.40 -22.57 2.57
N LYS A 191 16.64 -22.07 2.51
CA LYS A 191 17.38 -21.64 3.70
C LYS A 191 16.69 -20.39 4.30
N PRO A 192 16.54 -20.28 5.63
CA PRO A 192 16.03 -19.08 6.26
C PRO A 192 16.87 -17.87 5.90
N VAL A 193 16.22 -16.75 5.57
CA VAL A 193 16.91 -15.51 5.22
C VAL A 193 16.82 -14.52 6.37
N LYS A 194 17.97 -13.92 6.69
CA LYS A 194 18.08 -12.74 7.55
C LYS A 194 18.92 -11.69 6.84
N HIS A 195 18.29 -10.57 6.46
CA HIS A 195 18.97 -9.45 5.82
C HIS A 195 18.97 -8.23 6.75
N PHE A 196 20.15 -7.75 7.11
CA PHE A 196 20.35 -6.63 8.03
C PHE A 196 20.60 -5.35 7.26
N PHE A 197 19.97 -4.25 7.68
CA PHE A 197 20.24 -2.93 7.14
C PHE A 197 19.98 -1.85 8.18
N ASP A 198 20.61 -0.69 8.00
CA ASP A 198 20.49 0.46 8.88
C ASP A 198 19.81 1.62 8.17
N LEU A 199 18.99 2.36 8.91
CA LEU A 199 18.47 3.66 8.50
C LEU A 199 19.01 4.74 9.42
N HIS A 200 19.69 5.72 8.85
CA HIS A 200 20.10 6.92 9.56
C HIS A 200 19.04 8.00 9.36
N LEU A 201 18.43 8.47 10.45
CA LEU A 201 17.32 9.41 10.42
C LEU A 201 17.60 10.61 11.32
N GLU A 202 17.12 11.77 10.89
CA GLU A 202 17.02 12.99 11.68
C GLU A 202 15.56 13.17 12.14
N SER A 203 15.34 13.61 13.37
CA SER A 203 14.00 13.85 13.90
C SER A 203 13.39 15.16 13.41
N ASP A 204 12.09 15.13 13.15
CA ASP A 204 11.30 16.27 12.68
C ASP A 204 10.25 16.68 13.74
N ASN A 205 9.77 17.91 13.65
CA ASN A 205 8.69 18.42 14.50
C ASN A 205 7.29 18.05 13.97
N GLU A 206 7.20 17.32 12.85
CA GLU A 206 5.95 16.94 12.23
C GLU A 206 5.84 15.43 12.02
N PHE A 207 4.60 14.95 12.00
CA PHE A 207 4.27 13.61 11.55
C PHE A 207 4.13 13.60 10.03
N ILE A 208 4.95 12.81 9.36
CA ILE A 208 4.94 12.72 7.89
C ILE A 208 4.05 11.55 7.45
N ASN A 209 2.86 11.87 6.94
CA ASN A 209 1.91 10.92 6.36
C ASN A 209 1.81 11.11 4.83
N SER A 210 2.92 10.88 4.12
CA SER A 210 3.02 11.04 2.67
C SER A 210 3.70 9.83 2.04
N THR A 211 3.14 9.31 0.94
CA THR A 211 3.67 8.16 0.18
C THR A 211 4.52 8.59 -1.02
N GLU A 212 5.24 9.70 -0.87
CA GLU A 212 6.12 10.27 -1.89
C GLU A 212 7.15 9.26 -2.43
N LEU A 213 7.11 9.00 -3.75
CA LEU A 213 7.95 7.97 -4.39
C LEU A 213 9.45 8.24 -4.29
N ASN A 214 9.85 9.51 -4.22
CA ASN A 214 11.24 9.94 -4.08
C ASN A 214 11.80 9.74 -2.65
N LYS A 215 10.95 9.43 -1.68
CA LYS A 215 11.33 9.17 -0.28
C LYS A 215 11.31 7.67 0.07
N ILE A 216 11.23 6.79 -0.94
CA ILE A 216 11.26 5.34 -0.74
C ILE A 216 12.69 4.85 -0.54
N PHE A 217 12.94 4.16 0.56
CA PHE A 217 14.17 3.42 0.80
C PHE A 217 14.12 2.07 0.08
N LYS A 218 15.10 1.80 -0.78
CA LYS A 218 15.15 0.56 -1.58
C LYS A 218 16.16 -0.41 -1.00
N ILE A 219 15.73 -1.65 -0.81
CA ILE A 219 16.55 -2.80 -0.45
C ILE A 219 16.93 -3.52 -1.75
N GLU A 220 18.19 -3.95 -1.85
CA GLU A 220 18.62 -4.83 -2.95
C GLU A 220 17.82 -6.14 -2.96
N PRO A 221 17.66 -6.79 -4.12
CA PRO A 221 16.91 -8.04 -4.19
C PRO A 221 17.43 -9.09 -3.21
N ILE A 222 16.51 -9.71 -2.48
CA ILE A 222 16.80 -10.79 -1.55
C ILE A 222 16.66 -12.11 -2.29
N TYR A 223 17.73 -12.87 -2.36
CA TYR A 223 17.77 -14.17 -3.03
C TYR A 223 17.48 -15.32 -2.07
N LEU A 224 16.61 -16.24 -2.48
CA LEU A 224 16.33 -17.48 -1.76
C LEU A 224 17.14 -18.62 -2.39
N PHE A 225 17.82 -19.40 -1.56
CA PHE A 225 18.60 -20.57 -1.98
C PHE A 225 18.02 -21.84 -1.36
N ASP A 226 18.07 -22.94 -2.11
CA ASP A 226 17.52 -24.22 -1.68
C ASP A 226 18.27 -24.74 -0.44
N ILE A 227 17.56 -25.37 0.50
CA ILE A 227 18.17 -25.91 1.73
C ILE A 227 19.21 -27.02 1.44
N ASN A 228 19.04 -27.69 0.30
CA ASN A 228 19.91 -28.79 -0.14
C ASN A 228 21.09 -28.31 -1.00
N GLU A 229 21.17 -27.02 -1.30
CA GLU A 229 22.27 -26.47 -2.09
C GLU A 229 23.54 -26.41 -1.21
N PRO A 230 24.65 -27.05 -1.64
CA PRO A 230 25.89 -27.02 -0.87
C PRO A 230 26.33 -25.57 -0.70
N GLU A 231 26.71 -25.19 0.52
CA GLU A 231 27.35 -23.89 0.74
C GLU A 231 28.65 -23.90 -0.06
N GLU A 232 28.73 -23.08 -1.10
CA GLU A 232 30.02 -22.73 -1.67
C GLU A 232 30.81 -22.04 -0.56
N ILE A 233 31.76 -22.78 0.01
CA ILE A 233 32.75 -22.25 0.94
C ILE A 233 33.56 -21.25 0.11
N GLU A 234 33.24 -19.96 0.21
CA GLU A 234 34.11 -18.90 -0.30
C GLU A 234 35.48 -19.04 0.40
N GLY A 235 36.50 -19.32 -0.42
CA GLY A 235 37.90 -19.45 0.00
C GLY A 235 38.69 -18.16 -0.14
#